data_AF-A0A212TKG1-F1
#
_entry.id   AF-A0A212TKG1-F1
#
_cell.length_a   1.000
_cell.length_b   1.000
_cell.length_c   1.000
_cell.angle_alpha   90.00
_cell.angle_beta   90.00
_cell.angle_gamma   90.00
#
_symmetry.space_group_name_H-M   'P 1'
#
loop_
_entity.id
_entity.type
_entity.pdbx_description
1 polymer ?
#
loop_
_entity_poly.entity_id
_entity_poly.type
_entity_poly.pdbx_seq_one_letter_code
_entity_poly.pdbx_strand_id
1 'polypeptide(L)'
;MKTNTLILHTAALAIMPLQLMFSVFLLLRGHDEPGGGFIGGLVAASAFVLYAFAFGAESTRKLLRVSPRDILAAGLLFGLASTIPAFWTGQAMLTALWWEVPLPGEGYLKLSTVLIFDIGVYLAVLGTLMTFVISLMESEE
;
A
#
# COMPACT_ATOMS: atom_id res chain seq x y z
N MET A 1 8.40 -8.85 21.98
CA MET A 1 9.18 -10.12 21.83
C MET A 1 10.42 -9.92 20.95
N LYS A 2 11.64 -10.02 21.50
CA LYS A 2 12.88 -10.02 20.68
C LYS A 2 13.25 -11.46 20.30
N THR A 3 12.83 -11.91 19.11
CA THR A 3 13.22 -13.21 18.58
C THR A 3 14.64 -13.13 18.01
N ASN A 4 15.64 -13.55 18.78
CA ASN A 4 17.06 -13.40 18.42
C ASN A 4 17.56 -14.56 17.51
N THR A 5 16.90 -14.79 16.37
CA THR A 5 17.34 -15.81 15.42
C THR A 5 17.93 -15.18 14.15
N LEU A 6 19.16 -15.60 13.82
CA LEU A 6 19.88 -15.15 12.62
C LEU A 6 19.11 -15.46 11.33
N ILE A 7 18.45 -16.63 11.30
CA ILE A 7 17.68 -17.10 10.14
C ILE A 7 16.51 -16.14 9.87
N LEU A 8 15.74 -15.76 10.89
CA LEU A 8 14.59 -14.86 10.73
C LEU A 8 15.03 -13.47 10.25
N HIS A 9 16.09 -12.92 10.83
CA HIS A 9 16.61 -11.60 10.44
C HIS A 9 17.07 -11.58 8.98
N THR A 10 17.82 -12.61 8.58
CA THR A 10 18.33 -12.75 7.22
C THR A 10 17.18 -12.94 6.21
N ALA A 11 16.22 -13.81 6.55
CA ALA A 11 15.04 -14.03 5.72
C ALA A 11 14.19 -12.77 5.58
N ALA A 12 13.95 -12.03 6.67
CA ALA A 12 13.18 -10.79 6.64
C ALA A 12 13.81 -9.74 5.71
N LEU A 13 15.14 -9.55 5.77
CA LEU A 13 15.83 -8.60 4.90
C LEU A 13 15.81 -8.98 3.41
N ALA A 14 15.80 -10.28 3.10
CA ALA A 14 15.76 -10.77 1.72
C ALA A 14 14.32 -10.80 1.15
N ILE A 15 13.34 -11.26 1.94
CA ILE A 15 11.97 -11.51 1.47
C ILE A 15 11.14 -10.23 1.44
N MET A 16 11.32 -9.34 2.43
CA MET A 16 10.55 -8.09 2.52
C MET A 16 10.60 -7.24 1.23
N PRO A 17 11.76 -6.93 0.61
CA PRO A 17 11.77 -6.17 -0.64
C PRO A 17 11.07 -6.90 -1.79
N LEU A 18 11.18 -8.23 -1.87
CA LEU A 18 10.47 -9.02 -2.88
C LEU A 18 8.95 -8.95 -2.69
N GLN A 19 8.46 -9.03 -1.44
CA GLN A 19 7.05 -8.87 -1.12
C GLN A 19 6.55 -7.46 -1.46
N LEU A 20 7.34 -6.42 -1.16
CA LEU A 20 6.98 -5.04 -1.51
C LEU A 20 6.92 -4.84 -3.03
N MET A 21 7.89 -5.38 -3.78
CA MET A 21 7.85 -5.37 -5.24
C MET A 21 6.61 -6.09 -5.78
N PHE A 22 6.30 -7.27 -5.25
CA PHE A 22 5.13 -8.05 -5.66
C PHE A 22 3.82 -7.35 -5.29
N SER A 23 3.77 -6.69 -4.13
CA SER A 23 2.66 -5.87 -3.68
C SER A 23 2.35 -4.73 -4.64
N VAL A 24 3.38 -4.01 -5.11
CA VAL A 24 3.24 -2.95 -6.12
C VAL A 24 2.80 -3.54 -7.47
N PHE A 25 3.35 -4.69 -7.86
CA PHE A 25 2.91 -5.39 -9.06
C PHE A 25 1.42 -5.74 -9.01
N LEU A 26 0.92 -6.27 -7.88
CA LEU A 26 -0.51 -6.59 -7.71
C LEU A 26 -1.39 -5.34 -7.80
N LEU A 27 -0.97 -4.23 -7.19
CA LEU A 27 -1.66 -2.95 -7.29
C LEU A 27 -1.77 -2.49 -8.75
N LEU A 28 -0.66 -2.51 -9.49
CA LEU A 28 -0.63 -2.09 -10.88
C LEU A 28 -1.39 -3.04 -11.80
N ARG A 29 -1.44 -4.34 -11.50
CA ARG A 29 -2.10 -5.37 -12.32
C ARG A 29 -3.63 -5.36 -12.21
N GLY A 30 -4.18 -4.81 -11.12
CA GLY A 30 -5.61 -4.93 -10.76
C GLY A 30 -6.61 -4.35 -11.75
N HIS A 31 -6.17 -3.59 -12.76
CA HIS A 31 -7.04 -3.01 -13.78
C HIS A 31 -7.44 -3.99 -14.89
N ASP A 32 -6.57 -4.96 -15.21
CA ASP A 32 -6.77 -5.91 -16.32
C ASP A 32 -6.94 -7.35 -15.83
N GLU A 33 -6.32 -7.70 -14.70
CA GLU A 33 -6.21 -9.07 -14.21
C GLU A 33 -6.40 -9.12 -12.68
N PRO A 34 -6.57 -10.32 -12.07
CA PRO A 34 -6.69 -10.44 -10.63
C PRO A 34 -5.56 -9.76 -9.86
N GLY A 35 -5.91 -8.85 -8.96
CA GLY A 35 -4.98 -7.97 -8.25
C GLY A 35 -5.72 -6.83 -7.54
N GLY A 36 -5.07 -5.66 -7.46
CA GLY A 36 -5.67 -4.41 -6.99
C GLY A 36 -5.17 -3.94 -5.64
N GLY A 37 -5.71 -2.79 -5.21
CA GLY A 37 -5.26 -2.07 -4.03
C GLY A 37 -5.35 -2.87 -2.73
N PHE A 38 -6.43 -3.62 -2.52
CA PHE A 38 -6.65 -4.35 -1.27
C PHE A 38 -5.61 -5.46 -1.05
N ILE A 39 -5.48 -6.40 -1.98
CA ILE A 39 -4.52 -7.50 -1.86
C ILE A 39 -3.08 -6.99 -1.92
N GLY A 40 -2.80 -5.98 -2.74
CA GLY A 40 -1.51 -5.30 -2.75
C GLY A 40 -1.16 -4.74 -1.37
N GLY A 41 -2.09 -4.05 -0.72
CA GLY A 41 -1.92 -3.50 0.63
C GLY A 41 -1.72 -4.58 1.70
N LEU A 42 -2.42 -5.71 1.60
CA LEU A 42 -2.21 -6.86 2.49
C LEU A 42 -0.81 -7.46 2.35
N VAL A 43 -0.33 -7.65 1.12
CA VAL A 43 1.03 -8.15 0.86
C VAL A 43 2.07 -7.16 1.39
N ALA A 44 1.87 -5.86 1.20
CA ALA A 44 2.73 -4.82 1.77
C ALA A 44 2.78 -4.92 3.30
N ALA A 45 1.62 -4.97 3.94
CA ALA A 45 1.51 -5.08 5.38
C ALA A 45 2.20 -6.36 5.89
N SER A 46 2.02 -7.50 5.22
CA SER A 46 2.71 -8.74 5.59
C SER A 46 4.24 -8.62 5.53
N ALA A 47 4.78 -7.86 4.58
CA ALA A 47 6.21 -7.61 4.46
C ALA A 47 6.74 -6.80 5.66
N PHE A 48 5.99 -5.77 6.07
CA PHE A 48 6.32 -4.99 7.27
C PHE A 48 6.09 -5.77 8.57
N VAL A 49 5.09 -6.66 8.63
CA VAL A 49 4.86 -7.55 9.78
C VAL A 49 6.01 -8.54 9.93
N LEU A 50 6.50 -9.12 8.83
CA LEU A 50 7.69 -9.98 8.85
C LEU A 50 8.90 -9.22 9.40
N TYR A 51 9.10 -7.98 8.93
CA TYR A 51 10.16 -7.11 9.46
C TYR A 51 9.96 -6.79 10.94
N ALA A 52 8.72 -6.50 11.38
CA ALA A 52 8.40 -6.20 12.77
C ALA A 52 8.67 -7.37 13.70
N PHE A 53 8.34 -8.61 13.30
CA PHE A 53 8.67 -9.79 14.09
C PHE A 53 10.17 -10.07 14.17
N ALA A 54 10.95 -9.68 13.16
CA ALA A 54 12.40 -9.81 13.19
C ALA A 54 13.07 -8.72 14.03
N PHE A 55 12.71 -7.45 13.83
CA PHE A 55 13.47 -6.29 14.33
C PHE A 55 12.74 -5.47 15.42
N GLY A 56 11.48 -5.80 15.72
CA GLY A 56 10.65 -5.11 16.71
C GLY A 56 9.87 -3.90 16.18
N ALA A 57 8.95 -3.41 17.01
CA ALA A 57 8.05 -2.30 16.68
C ALA A 57 8.80 -0.98 16.46
N GLU A 58 9.77 -0.65 17.32
CA GLU A 58 10.56 0.59 17.22
C GLU A 58 11.34 0.68 15.90
N SER A 59 12.04 -0.40 15.53
CA SER A 59 12.77 -0.49 14.26
C SER A 59 11.85 -0.35 13.05
N THR A 60 10.66 -0.96 13.12
CA THR A 60 9.65 -0.89 12.06
C THR A 60 9.11 0.52 11.89
N ARG A 61 8.86 1.24 12.99
CA ARG A 61 8.42 2.64 12.96
C ARG A 61 9.48 3.54 12.32
N LYS A 62 10.76 3.33 12.64
CA LYS A 62 11.89 4.03 11.99
C LYS A 62 11.96 3.74 10.49
N LEU A 63 11.69 2.49 10.09
CA LEU A 63 11.69 2.09 8.69
C LEU A 63 10.53 2.71 7.90
N LEU A 64 9.32 2.76 8.47
CA LEU A 64 8.14 3.35 7.83
C LEU A 64 8.27 4.87 7.64
N ARG A 65 9.05 5.57 8.50
CA ARG A 65 9.28 7.03 8.50
C ARG A 65 8.06 7.91 8.76
N VAL A 66 6.85 7.40 8.50
CA VAL A 66 5.57 8.07 8.75
C VAL A 66 4.71 7.20 9.68
N SER A 67 3.79 7.85 10.40
CA SER A 67 2.85 7.13 11.27
C SER A 67 1.94 6.23 10.41
N PRO A 68 1.69 4.97 10.82
CA PRO A 68 0.68 4.12 10.18
C PRO A 68 -0.70 4.77 10.04
N ARG A 69 -1.07 5.63 11.00
CA ARG A 69 -2.33 6.40 10.96
C ARG A 69 -2.33 7.46 9.85
N ASP A 70 -1.18 8.07 9.59
CA ASP A 70 -1.04 9.07 8.53
C ASP A 70 -1.08 8.40 7.14
N ILE A 71 -0.52 7.19 7.01
CA ILE A 71 -0.65 6.36 5.80
C ILE A 71 -2.14 6.06 5.54
N LEU A 72 -2.88 5.66 6.58
CA LEU A 72 -4.32 5.42 6.49
C LEU A 72 -5.07 6.69 6.06
N ALA A 73 -4.80 7.82 6.71
CA ALA A 73 -5.43 9.09 6.37
C ALA A 73 -5.12 9.50 4.92
N ALA A 74 -3.89 9.34 4.47
CA ALA A 74 -3.50 9.55 3.08
C ALA A 74 -4.30 8.65 2.13
N GLY A 75 -4.46 7.36 2.46
CA GLY A 75 -5.28 6.43 1.68
C GLY A 75 -6.72 6.89 1.51
N LEU A 76 -7.35 7.34 2.60
CA LEU A 76 -8.70 7.91 2.56
C LEU A 76 -8.77 9.18 1.70
N LEU A 77 -7.76 10.05 1.78
CA LEU A 77 -7.66 11.25 0.95
C LEU A 77 -7.51 10.91 -0.54
N PHE A 78 -6.72 9.89 -0.90
CA PHE A 78 -6.62 9.39 -2.27
C PHE A 78 -7.95 8.82 -2.78
N GLY A 79 -8.66 8.06 -1.93
CA GLY A 79 -9.99 7.54 -2.25
C GLY A 79 -11.03 8.65 -2.48
N LEU A 80 -10.97 9.76 -1.73
CA LEU A 80 -11.80 10.93 -1.97
C LEU A 80 -11.36 11.67 -3.24
N ALA A 81 -10.06 11.86 -3.45
CA ALA A 81 -9.50 12.56 -4.59
C ALA A 81 -9.86 11.89 -5.93
N SER A 82 -10.00 10.56 -5.96
CA SER A 82 -10.42 9.84 -7.17
C SER A 82 -11.83 10.19 -7.64
N THR A 83 -12.68 10.76 -6.76
CA THR A 83 -14.05 11.17 -7.10
C THR A 83 -14.12 12.56 -7.75
N ILE A 84 -13.10 13.40 -7.55
CA ILE A 84 -13.07 14.80 -8.01
C ILE A 84 -13.27 14.91 -9.53
N PRO A 85 -12.60 14.09 -10.38
CA PRO A 85 -12.79 14.17 -11.82
C PRO A 85 -14.22 13.88 -12.28
N ALA A 86 -14.88 12.88 -11.70
CA ALA A 86 -16.26 12.53 -12.04
C ALA A 86 -17.25 13.62 -11.60
N PHE A 87 -17.00 14.24 -10.43
CA PHE A 87 -17.79 15.38 -9.97
C PHE A 87 -17.68 16.58 -10.92
N TRP A 88 -16.47 16.90 -11.39
CA TRP A 88 -16.25 18.03 -12.31
C TRP A 88 -16.89 17.80 -13.69
N THR A 89 -16.94 16.56 -14.16
CA THR A 89 -17.58 16.22 -15.45
C THR A 89 -19.10 16.09 -15.35
N GLY A 90 -19.70 16.33 -14.18
CA GLY A 90 -21.15 16.22 -13.95
C GLY A 90 -21.66 14.78 -13.92
N GLN A 91 -20.77 13.81 -13.79
CA GLN A 91 -21.12 12.39 -13.68
C GLN A 91 -21.36 12.00 -12.21
N ALA A 92 -21.93 10.82 -11.99
CA ALA A 92 -22.07 10.27 -10.64
C ALA A 92 -20.69 10.10 -9.99
N MET A 93 -20.60 10.31 -8.67
CA MET A 93 -19.35 10.07 -7.95
C MET A 93 -18.89 8.62 -8.14
N LEU A 94 -17.57 8.40 -8.19
CA LEU A 94 -16.92 7.11 -8.48
C LEU A 94 -17.17 6.57 -9.90
N THR A 95 -17.67 7.38 -10.83
CA THR A 95 -17.64 6.99 -12.26
C THR A 95 -16.19 6.84 -12.72
N ALA A 96 -15.88 5.67 -13.29
CA ALA A 96 -14.54 5.34 -13.77
C ALA A 96 -14.20 6.17 -15.02
N LEU A 97 -13.15 6.98 -14.93
CA LEU A 97 -12.62 7.78 -16.03
C LEU A 97 -11.23 7.28 -16.42
N TRP A 98 -10.95 7.33 -17.73
CA TRP A 98 -9.72 6.85 -18.34
C TRP A 98 -9.10 7.97 -19.18
N TRP A 99 -7.79 8.13 -19.07
CA TRP A 99 -7.00 9.09 -19.84
C TRP A 99 -5.79 8.40 -20.45
N GLU A 100 -5.46 8.78 -21.68
CA GLU A 100 -4.26 8.34 -22.37
C GLU A 100 -3.29 9.53 -22.42
N VAL A 101 -2.20 9.44 -21.64
CA VAL A 101 -1.16 10.48 -21.62
C VAL A 101 -0.05 10.07 -22.57
N PRO A 102 0.27 10.87 -23.61
CA PRO A 102 1.36 10.55 -24.53
C PRO A 102 2.71 10.60 -23.80
N LEU A 103 3.52 9.56 -23.97
CA LEU A 103 4.89 9.48 -23.44
C LEU A 103 5.89 9.93 -24.52
N PRO A 104 7.13 10.33 -24.16
CA PRO A 104 8.19 10.56 -25.14
C PRO A 104 8.47 9.27 -25.93
N GLY A 105 7.99 9.19 -27.17
CA GLY A 105 8.02 7.99 -28.03
C GLY A 105 6.65 7.72 -28.68
N GLU A 106 6.42 6.51 -29.21
CA GLU A 106 5.12 6.06 -29.73
C GLU A 106 4.20 5.45 -28.64
N GLY A 107 4.58 5.57 -27.35
CA GLY A 107 3.86 4.97 -26.23
C GLY A 107 2.82 5.90 -25.60
N TYR A 108 1.76 5.29 -25.03
CA TYR A 108 0.76 5.99 -24.22
C TYR A 108 0.70 5.39 -22.82
N LEU A 109 0.59 6.24 -21.80
CA LEU A 109 0.31 5.84 -20.43
C LEU A 109 -1.20 5.89 -20.18
N LYS A 110 -1.79 4.73 -19.91
CA LYS A 110 -3.19 4.63 -19.49
C LYS A 110 -3.30 4.96 -18.01
N LEU A 111 -3.94 6.08 -17.69
CA LEU A 111 -4.24 6.50 -16.33
C LEU A 111 -5.75 6.41 -16.09
N SER A 112 -6.16 6.02 -14.89
CA SER A 112 -7.56 5.93 -14.52
C SER A 112 -7.83 6.41 -13.10
N THR A 113 -9.04 6.93 -12.86
CA THR A 113 -9.49 7.21 -11.49
C THR A 113 -9.57 5.94 -10.65
N VAL A 114 -9.75 4.78 -11.29
CA VAL A 114 -9.73 3.47 -10.65
C VAL A 114 -8.37 3.20 -10.00
N LEU A 115 -7.26 3.48 -10.69
CA LEU A 115 -5.92 3.31 -10.13
C LEU A 115 -5.68 4.24 -8.93
N ILE A 116 -6.14 5.50 -9.01
CA ILE A 116 -6.04 6.46 -7.89
C ILE A 116 -6.83 5.96 -6.67
N PHE A 117 -8.04 5.44 -6.90
CA PHE A 117 -8.85 4.85 -5.85
C PHE A 117 -8.17 3.63 -5.23
N ASP A 118 -7.60 2.74 -6.05
CA ASP A 118 -6.89 1.55 -5.59
C ASP A 118 -5.61 1.87 -4.81
N ILE A 119 -4.88 2.93 -5.18
CA ILE A 119 -3.78 3.47 -4.37
C ILE A 119 -4.32 3.91 -3.00
N GLY A 120 -5.49 4.55 -2.96
CA GLY A 120 -6.16 4.91 -1.72
C GLY A 120 -6.48 3.70 -0.85
N VAL A 121 -7.08 2.66 -1.42
CA VAL A 121 -7.38 1.39 -0.73
C VAL A 121 -6.10 0.71 -0.23
N TYR A 122 -5.04 0.67 -1.06
CA TYR A 122 -3.75 0.11 -0.71
C TYR A 122 -3.16 0.75 0.54
N LEU A 123 -3.11 2.08 0.57
CA LEU A 123 -2.58 2.84 1.69
C LEU A 123 -3.46 2.69 2.93
N ALA A 124 -4.79 2.70 2.78
CA ALA A 124 -5.73 2.50 3.87
C ALA A 124 -5.56 1.12 4.54
N VAL A 125 -5.43 0.06 3.74
CA VAL A 125 -5.18 -1.31 4.24
C VAL A 125 -3.84 -1.39 4.95
N LEU A 126 -2.76 -0.92 4.32
CA LEU A 126 -1.43 -0.92 4.90
C LEU A 126 -1.39 -0.15 6.22
N GLY A 127 -1.90 1.09 6.24
CA GLY A 127 -1.91 1.94 7.43
C GLY A 127 -2.73 1.35 8.56
N THR A 128 -3.89 0.76 8.27
CA THR A 128 -4.75 0.11 9.26
C THR A 128 -4.06 -1.09 9.90
N LEU A 129 -3.52 -2.01 9.08
CA LEU A 129 -2.87 -3.21 9.59
C LEU A 129 -1.61 -2.87 10.39
N MET A 130 -0.79 -1.95 9.91
CA MET A 130 0.41 -1.53 10.65
C MET A 130 0.05 -0.81 11.95
N THR A 131 -1.05 -0.05 11.99
CA THR A 131 -1.55 0.54 13.23
C THR A 131 -1.89 -0.55 14.24
N PHE A 132 -2.64 -1.58 13.84
CA PHE A 132 -3.01 -2.68 14.72
C PHE A 132 -1.80 -3.47 15.20
N VAL A 133 -0.93 -3.88 14.28
CA VAL A 133 0.24 -4.72 14.62
C VAL A 133 1.19 -4.00 15.57
N ILE A 134 1.54 -2.75 15.27
CA ILE A 134 2.46 -1.99 16.13
C ILE A 134 1.81 -1.74 17.50
N SER A 135 0.53 -1.36 17.54
CA SER A 135 -0.16 -1.13 18.82
C SER A 135 -0.25 -2.41 19.66
N LEU A 136 -0.50 -3.56 19.04
CA LEU A 136 -0.55 -4.85 19.72
C LEU A 136 0.83 -5.22 20.27
N MET A 137 1.88 -5.09 19.46
CA MET A 137 3.25 -5.38 19.87
C MET A 137 3.73 -4.50 21.03
N GLU A 138 3.33 -3.22 21.05
CA GLU A 138 3.65 -2.27 22.12
C GLU A 138 2.82 -2.55 23.39
N SER A 139 1.63 -3.13 23.28
CA SER A 139 0.80 -3.49 24.45
C SER A 139 1.26 -4.75 25.18
N GLU A 140 2.04 -5.61 24.50
CA GLU A 140 2.59 -6.84 25.05
C GLU A 140 4.02 -6.67 25.64
N GLU A 141 4.57 -5.46 25.56
CA GLU A 141 5.83 -5.07 26.22
C GLU A 141 5.58 -4.43 27.60
#